data_AF-A0A2I1HBL8-F1
#
_entry.id   AF-A0A2I1HBL8-F1
#
_cell.length_a   1.000
_cell.length_b   1.000
_cell.length_c   1.000
_cell.angle_alpha   90.00
_cell.angle_beta   90.00
_cell.angle_gamma   90.00
#
_symmetry.space_group_name_H-M   'P 1'
#
loop_
_entity.id
_entity.type
_entity.pdbx_description
1 polymer ?
#
loop_
_entity_poly.entity_id
_entity_poly.type
_entity_poly.pdbx_seq_one_letter_code
_entity_poly.pdbx_strand_id
1 'polypeptide(L)'
;MENILEKLKNLWLLRQTIVYDGNTYIIGDFLIRVAYPKTTNSNYKGMLVEVEYTSTINPHVAAPILHEFIEMLKPPEIEIVKWEPDDEHSFSKIGLSEDAFTRAHTDYQYMMLFKMENLL
;
A
#
# COMPACT_ATOMS: atom_id res chain seq x y z
N MET A 1 5.63 19.04 -0.51
CA MET A 1 4.97 18.78 0.78
C MET A 1 5.78 19.36 1.95
N GLU A 2 7.11 19.20 1.96
CA GLU A 2 8.01 19.82 2.96
C GLU A 2 7.71 21.30 3.19
N ASN A 3 7.64 22.12 2.13
CA ASN A 3 7.33 23.57 2.23
C ASN A 3 6.01 23.92 2.94
N ILE A 4 5.01 23.03 2.94
CA ILE A 4 3.73 23.26 3.63
C ILE A 4 3.86 22.90 5.11
N LEU A 5 4.46 21.74 5.41
CA LEU A 5 4.76 21.34 6.79
C LEU A 5 5.71 22.34 7.45
N GLU A 6 6.62 22.93 6.69
CA GLU A 6 7.53 23.95 7.20
C GLU A 6 6.83 25.23 7.66
N LYS A 7 5.78 25.62 6.94
CA LYS A 7 4.93 26.77 7.30
C LYS A 7 3.92 26.44 8.40
N LEU A 8 3.70 25.15 8.66
CA LEU A 8 2.75 24.65 9.65
C LEU A 8 3.45 23.93 10.82
N LYS A 9 4.76 24.15 11.05
CA LYS A 9 5.53 23.49 12.14
C LYS A 9 4.92 23.66 13.53
N ASN A 10 4.12 24.71 13.74
CA ASN A 10 3.41 24.96 15.00
C ASN A 10 2.14 24.10 15.17
N LEU A 11 1.61 23.53 14.09
CA LEU A 11 0.38 22.72 14.07
C LEU A 11 0.67 21.23 13.76
N TRP A 12 1.73 20.96 13.01
CA TRP A 12 2.08 19.62 12.56
C TRP A 12 3.53 19.30 12.89
N LEU A 13 3.72 18.18 13.59
CA LEU A 13 5.04 17.63 13.91
C LEU A 13 5.26 16.35 13.09
N LEU A 14 6.32 16.31 12.29
CA LEU A 14 6.75 15.09 11.61
C LEU A 14 7.31 14.10 12.64
N ARG A 15 6.57 13.02 12.92
CA ARG A 15 6.95 12.03 13.94
C ARG A 15 7.90 10.95 13.42
N GLN A 16 7.71 10.52 12.19
CA GLN A 16 8.55 9.49 11.57
C GLN A 16 8.70 9.72 10.08
N THR A 17 9.78 9.16 9.53
CA THR A 17 10.02 9.05 8.09
C THR A 17 10.47 7.63 7.81
N ILE A 18 9.79 6.99 6.85
CA ILE A 18 10.11 5.65 6.38
C ILE A 18 10.66 5.79 4.97
N VAL A 19 11.85 5.22 4.76
CA VAL A 19 12.51 5.14 3.45
C VAL A 19 12.35 3.72 2.94
N TYR A 20 12.08 3.57 1.64
CA TYR A 20 11.83 2.30 0.99
C TYR A 20 12.92 2.04 -0.05
N ASP A 21 13.70 0.97 0.16
CA ASP A 21 14.65 0.48 -0.84
C ASP A 21 14.05 -0.77 -1.49
N GLY A 22 13.94 -0.78 -2.82
CA GLY A 22 13.20 -1.83 -3.50
C GLY A 22 13.50 -1.97 -4.98
N ASN A 23 12.87 -2.97 -5.59
CA ASN A 23 12.92 -3.25 -7.01
C ASN A 23 11.51 -3.39 -7.58
N THR A 24 11.39 -3.11 -8.87
CA THR A 24 10.14 -3.23 -9.62
C THR A 24 10.30 -4.31 -10.68
N TYR A 25 9.32 -5.20 -10.78
CA TYR A 25 9.26 -6.29 -11.75
C TYR A 25 7.99 -6.17 -12.58
N ILE A 26 8.09 -6.50 -13.86
CA ILE A 26 6.97 -6.49 -14.81
C ILE A 26 6.78 -7.92 -15.31
N ILE A 27 5.58 -8.46 -15.14
CA ILE A 27 5.21 -9.81 -15.57
C ILE A 27 3.88 -9.71 -16.31
N GLY A 28 3.93 -9.64 -17.65
CA GLY A 28 2.74 -9.42 -18.46
C GLY A 28 2.02 -8.13 -18.05
N ASP A 29 0.78 -8.28 -17.60
CA ASP A 29 -0.11 -7.19 -17.18
C ASP A 29 0.02 -6.84 -15.67
N PHE A 30 1.01 -7.42 -14.99
CA PHE A 30 1.29 -7.17 -13.58
C PHE A 30 2.55 -6.37 -13.38
N LEU A 31 2.45 -5.39 -12.49
CA LEU A 31 3.56 -4.60 -11.98
C LEU A 31 3.72 -4.90 -10.50
N ILE A 32 4.88 -5.46 -10.14
CA ILE A 32 5.18 -5.89 -8.78
C ILE A 32 6.28 -5.01 -8.23
N ARG A 33 6.02 -4.35 -7.10
CA ARG A 33 7.02 -3.52 -6.41
C ARG A 33 7.33 -4.19 -5.07
N VAL A 34 8.58 -4.57 -4.88
CA VAL A 34 9.05 -5.17 -3.62
C VAL A 34 10.00 -4.19 -2.96
N ALA A 35 9.69 -3.78 -1.74
CA ALA A 35 10.47 -2.81 -0.99
C ALA A 35 10.70 -3.23 0.45
N TYR A 36 11.82 -2.78 1.01
CA TYR A 36 12.20 -3.03 2.39
C TYR A 36 12.13 -1.72 3.17
N PRO A 37 11.07 -1.49 3.97
CA PRO A 37 10.93 -0.28 4.77
C PRO A 37 12.01 -0.17 5.85
N LYS A 38 12.63 1.01 5.91
CA LYS A 38 13.64 1.41 6.91
C LYS A 38 13.24 2.71 7.58
N THR A 39 13.37 2.77 8.90
CA THR A 39 13.33 4.03 9.64
C THR A 39 14.72 4.68 9.67
N THR A 40 14.77 6.00 9.80
CA THR A 40 16.02 6.79 9.81
C THR A 40 17.01 6.37 10.90
N ASN A 41 16.54 5.72 11.97
CA ASN A 41 17.33 5.27 13.12
C ASN A 41 17.54 3.73 13.18
N SER A 42 17.38 3.06 12.03
CA SER A 42 17.71 1.66 11.71
C SER A 42 17.02 0.54 12.51
N ASN A 43 16.05 -0.11 11.86
CA ASN A 43 15.90 -1.56 11.72
C ASN A 43 14.96 -1.81 10.52
N TYR A 44 15.22 -2.85 9.72
CA TYR A 44 14.27 -3.29 8.69
C TYR A 44 12.98 -3.73 9.38
N LYS A 45 11.83 -3.22 8.92
CA LYS A 45 10.52 -3.52 9.52
C LYS A 45 9.80 -4.70 8.87
N GLY A 46 10.35 -5.22 7.78
CA GLY A 46 9.78 -6.35 7.04
C GLY A 46 10.01 -6.18 5.55
N MET A 47 9.15 -6.81 4.76
CA MET A 47 9.10 -6.70 3.31
C MET A 47 7.70 -6.24 2.92
N LEU A 48 7.63 -5.20 2.10
CA LEU A 48 6.41 -4.68 1.52
C LEU A 48 6.34 -5.12 0.06
N VAL A 49 5.19 -5.68 -0.33
CA VAL A 49 4.93 -6.08 -1.71
C VAL A 49 3.67 -5.35 -2.16
N GLU A 50 3.78 -4.62 -3.26
CA GLU A 50 2.65 -4.03 -3.97
C GLU A 50 2.48 -4.75 -5.29
N VAL A 51 1.24 -5.12 -5.61
CA VAL A 51 0.88 -5.75 -6.89
C VAL A 51 -0.17 -4.88 -7.53
N GLU A 52 0.12 -4.40 -8.74
CA GLU A 52 -0.76 -3.60 -9.57
C GLU A 52 -1.08 -4.36 -10.85
N TYR A 53 -2.37 -4.47 -11.18
CA TYR A 53 -2.83 -5.04 -12.44
C TYR A 53 -3.18 -3.92 -13.41
N THR A 54 -2.47 -3.84 -14.53
CA THR A 54 -2.49 -2.65 -15.39
C THR A 54 -3.58 -2.64 -16.46
N SER A 55 -4.26 -3.77 -16.68
CA SER A 55 -5.22 -3.93 -17.78
C SER A 55 -6.61 -3.37 -17.49
N THR A 56 -6.90 -2.95 -16.26
CA THR A 56 -8.16 -2.29 -15.91
C THR A 56 -7.98 -1.39 -14.69
N ILE A 57 -8.82 -0.35 -14.61
CA ILE A 57 -8.96 0.48 -13.41
C ILE A 57 -10.18 0.06 -12.57
N ASN A 58 -11.00 -0.88 -13.05
CA ASN A 58 -12.18 -1.31 -12.29
C ASN A 58 -11.75 -2.35 -11.24
N PRO A 59 -11.88 -2.05 -9.94
CA PRO A 59 -11.39 -2.92 -8.88
C PRO A 59 -12.17 -4.24 -8.80
N HIS A 60 -13.46 -4.25 -9.13
CA HIS A 60 -14.26 -5.48 -9.13
C HIS A 60 -13.80 -6.49 -10.19
N VAL A 61 -13.30 -6.00 -11.33
CA VAL A 61 -12.72 -6.84 -12.38
C VAL A 61 -11.31 -7.30 -12.00
N ALA A 62 -10.50 -6.43 -11.39
CA ALA A 62 -9.12 -6.73 -11.04
C ALA A 62 -8.98 -7.62 -9.79
N ALA A 63 -9.88 -7.49 -8.80
CA ALA A 63 -9.71 -8.10 -7.48
C ALA A 63 -9.55 -9.63 -7.50
N PRO A 64 -10.35 -10.42 -8.26
CA PRO A 64 -10.17 -11.88 -8.29
C PRO A 64 -8.80 -12.29 -8.86
N ILE A 65 -8.36 -11.60 -9.92
CA ILE A 65 -7.09 -11.85 -10.61
C ILE A 65 -5.91 -11.49 -9.70
N LEU A 66 -5.98 -10.33 -9.04
CA LEU A 66 -4.98 -9.89 -8.07
C LEU A 66 -4.87 -10.87 -6.89
N HIS A 67 -6.01 -11.33 -6.38
CA HIS A 67 -6.04 -12.28 -5.27
C HIS A 67 -5.35 -13.61 -5.64
N GLU A 68 -5.71 -14.19 -6.78
CA GLU A 68 -5.07 -15.42 -7.27
C GLU A 68 -3.57 -15.23 -7.46
N PHE A 69 -3.15 -14.12 -8.08
CA PHE A 69 -1.74 -13.84 -8.31
C PHE A 69 -0.94 -13.66 -7.01
N ILE A 70 -1.50 -12.97 -6.02
CA ILE A 70 -0.86 -12.78 -4.71
C ILE A 70 -0.72 -14.13 -3.98
N GLU A 71 -1.74 -14.99 -4.02
CA GLU A 71 -1.66 -16.32 -3.42
C GLU A 71 -0.63 -17.21 -4.13
N MET A 72 -0.43 -17.06 -5.45
CA MET A 72 0.65 -17.76 -6.17
C MET A 72 2.06 -17.28 -5.78
N LEU A 73 2.20 -16.00 -5.43
CA LEU A 73 3.49 -15.43 -5.00
C LEU A 73 3.87 -15.83 -3.57
N LYS A 74 2.88 -16.21 -2.75
CA LYS A 74 3.05 -16.52 -1.35
C LYS A 74 3.83 -17.83 -1.14
N PRO A 75 5.00 -17.81 -0.48
CA PRO A 75 5.64 -19.03 -0.02
C PRO A 75 4.74 -19.72 1.03
N PRO A 76 4.63 -21.05 1.02
CA PRO A 76 3.68 -21.78 1.87
C PRO A 76 3.89 -21.58 3.38
N GLU A 77 5.08 -21.13 3.78
CA GLU A 77 5.50 -20.97 5.18
C GLU A 77 5.32 -19.53 5.71
N ILE A 78 4.93 -18.58 4.87
CA ILE A 78 4.87 -17.15 5.23
C ILE A 78 3.43 -16.70 5.41
N GLU A 79 3.15 -16.07 6.55
CA GLU A 79 1.92 -15.31 6.74
C GLU A 79 2.05 -13.94 6.08
N ILE A 80 1.09 -13.60 5.22
CA ILE A 80 1.03 -12.28 4.56
C ILE A 80 -0.06 -11.48 5.24
N VAL A 81 0.30 -10.32 5.77
CA VAL A 81 -0.67 -9.33 6.18
C VAL A 81 -1.10 -8.57 4.94
N LYS A 82 -2.40 -8.64 4.63
CA LYS A 82 -3.04 -7.92 3.54
C LYS A 82 -4.20 -7.10 4.10
N TRP A 83 -4.46 -5.96 3.48
CA TRP A 83 -5.65 -5.18 3.75
C TRP A 83 -6.62 -5.30 2.57
N GLU A 84 -7.88 -5.61 2.88
CA GLU A 84 -8.98 -5.64 1.95
C GLU A 84 -10.07 -4.71 2.49
N PRO A 85 -10.79 -3.95 1.62
CA PRO A 85 -11.87 -3.08 2.08
C PRO A 85 -13.00 -3.91 2.70
N ASP A 86 -13.49 -3.45 3.85
CA ASP A 86 -14.64 -4.02 4.56
C ASP A 86 -15.74 -2.98 4.75
N ASP A 87 -16.83 -3.38 5.41
CA ASP A 87 -17.97 -2.49 5.68
C ASP A 87 -17.58 -1.26 6.52
N GLU A 88 -16.53 -1.34 7.33
CA GLU A 88 -16.07 -0.25 8.19
C GLU A 88 -15.11 0.70 7.47
N HIS A 89 -14.27 0.17 6.58
CA HIS A 89 -13.14 0.83 5.92
C HIS A 89 -13.25 0.82 4.39
N SER A 90 -14.46 0.96 3.85
CA SER A 90 -14.68 1.05 2.40
C SER A 90 -14.10 2.35 1.79
N PHE A 91 -13.81 2.33 0.50
CA PHE A 91 -13.30 3.49 -0.23
C PHE A 91 -14.34 4.63 -0.27
N SER A 92 -15.60 4.29 -0.47
CA SER A 92 -16.74 5.22 -0.48
C SER A 92 -16.86 6.05 0.80
N LYS A 93 -16.53 5.48 1.97
CA LYS A 93 -16.59 6.21 3.25
C LYS A 93 -15.57 7.34 3.37
N ILE A 94 -14.47 7.27 2.62
CA ILE A 94 -13.48 8.33 2.54
C ILE A 94 -13.61 9.17 1.26
N GLY A 95 -14.72 9.01 0.53
CA GLY A 95 -15.01 9.76 -0.70
C GLY A 95 -14.26 9.26 -1.94
N LEU A 96 -13.70 8.05 -1.90
CA LEU A 96 -13.10 7.39 -3.06
C LEU A 96 -14.14 6.56 -3.83
N SER A 97 -13.85 6.26 -5.11
CA SER A 97 -14.78 5.59 -6.01
C SER A 97 -14.67 4.07 -5.89
N GLU A 98 -15.79 3.36 -5.82
CA GLU A 98 -15.78 1.89 -5.84
C GLU A 98 -15.63 1.34 -7.27
N ASP A 99 -15.85 2.15 -8.30
CA ASP A 99 -15.88 1.72 -9.70
C ASP A 99 -14.58 2.03 -10.47
N ALA A 100 -13.79 2.97 -9.96
CA ALA A 100 -12.58 3.46 -10.62
C ALA A 100 -11.44 3.61 -9.60
N PHE A 101 -10.51 2.67 -9.67
CA PHE A 101 -9.30 2.67 -8.86
C PHE A 101 -8.32 3.74 -9.33
N THR A 102 -7.75 4.46 -8.37
CA THR A 102 -6.79 5.54 -8.61
C THR A 102 -5.68 5.46 -7.58
N ARG A 103 -4.61 6.24 -7.76
CA ARG A 103 -3.50 6.31 -6.81
C ARG A 103 -3.92 6.61 -5.37
N ALA A 104 -4.98 7.39 -5.17
CA ALA A 104 -5.48 7.69 -3.83
C ALA A 104 -5.98 6.43 -3.09
N HIS A 105 -6.43 5.41 -3.82
CA HIS A 105 -6.83 4.13 -3.24
C HIS A 105 -5.61 3.37 -2.75
N THR A 106 -4.53 3.33 -3.54
CA THR A 106 -3.24 2.78 -3.14
C THR A 106 -2.71 3.46 -1.87
N ASP A 107 -2.74 4.81 -1.83
CA ASP A 107 -2.30 5.57 -0.67
C ASP A 107 -3.12 5.22 0.60
N TYR A 108 -4.44 5.03 0.44
CA TYR A 108 -5.31 4.59 1.53
C TYR A 108 -5.02 3.15 1.97
N GLN A 109 -4.81 2.23 1.04
CA GLN A 109 -4.42 0.85 1.33
C GLN A 109 -3.13 0.80 2.17
N TYR A 110 -2.12 1.59 1.82
CA TYR A 110 -0.90 1.69 2.61
C TYR A 110 -1.16 2.21 4.02
N MET A 111 -1.95 3.28 4.15
CA MET A 111 -2.29 3.84 5.45
C MET A 111 -2.99 2.80 6.35
N MET A 112 -3.94 2.05 5.79
CA MET A 112 -4.67 1.02 6.52
C MET A 112 -3.78 -0.17 6.90
N LEU A 113 -2.98 -0.66 5.97
CA LEU A 113 -2.03 -1.75 6.21
C LEU A 113 -1.04 -1.40 7.34
N PHE A 114 -0.43 -0.21 7.28
CA PHE A 114 0.51 0.21 8.31
C PHE A 114 -0.16 0.47 9.65
N LYS A 115 -1.42 0.90 9.68
CA LYS A 115 -2.18 1.02 10.92
C LYS A 115 -2.46 -0.35 11.55
N MET A 116 -2.80 -1.38 10.76
CA MET A 116 -2.99 -2.75 11.25
C MET A 116 -1.73 -3.31 11.91
N GLU A 117 -0.57 -3.03 11.32
CA GLU A 117 0.73 -3.48 11.81
C GLU A 117 1.34 -2.58 12.89
N ASN A 118 0.59 -1.58 13.40
CA ASN A 118 1.06 -0.60 14.39
C ASN A 118 2.35 0.13 13.96
N LEU A 119 2.49 0.37 12.65
CA LEU A 119 3.58 1.12 12.05
C LEU A 119 3.25 2.62 11.91
N LEU A 120 2.04 3.06 12.26
CA LEU A 120 1.56 4.45 12.26
C LEU A 120 0.93 4.85 13.60
#